data_AF-A0A094F4C7-F1
#
_entry.id   AF-A0A094F4C7-F1
#
_cell.length_a   1.000
_cell.length_b   1.000
_cell.length_c   1.000
_cell.angle_alpha   90.00
_cell.angle_beta   90.00
_cell.angle_gamma   90.00
#
_symmetry.space_group_name_H-M   'P 1'
#
loop_
_entity.id
_entity.type
_entity.pdbx_description
1 polymer ?
#
loop_
_entity_poly.entity_id
_entity_poly.type
_entity_poly.pdbx_seq_one_letter_code
_entity_poly.pdbx_strand_id
1 'polypeptide(L)'
;MHAIIFSLKAQYEKQLKIWGFTKYRSKRDWEIMNRKIQLRKRTGKDSDVYMNGQLMPAGKLQKKTSRQGYMTTVEQARLAFEAPPQTPPGFNIRTPLAQPFF
;
A
#
# COMPACT_ATOMS: atom_id res chain seq x y z
N MET A 1 -37.56 9.97 -4.42
CA MET A 1 -36.45 10.68 -5.10
C MET A 1 -35.04 10.31 -4.58
N HIS A 2 -34.84 9.28 -3.74
CA HIS A 2 -33.48 8.88 -3.29
C HIS A 2 -32.83 7.78 -4.15
N ALA A 3 -33.60 6.91 -4.80
CA ALA A 3 -33.07 5.77 -5.54
C ALA A 3 -32.36 6.14 -6.86
N ILE A 4 -32.81 7.20 -7.55
CA ILE A 4 -32.25 7.63 -8.85
C ILE A 4 -30.81 8.15 -8.69
N ILE A 5 -30.53 8.91 -7.62
CA ILE A 5 -29.20 9.49 -7.35
C ILE A 5 -28.18 8.39 -7.02
N PHE A 6 -28.60 7.34 -6.30
CA PHE A 6 -27.72 6.23 -5.93
C PHE A 6 -27.30 5.40 -7.15
N SER A 7 -28.23 5.18 -8.09
CA SER A 7 -27.98 4.51 -9.37
C SER A 7 -26.93 5.27 -10.22
N LEU A 8 -27.08 6.60 -10.31
CA LEU A 8 -26.17 7.45 -11.09
C LEU A 8 -24.75 7.45 -10.50
N LYS A 9 -24.62 7.55 -9.17
CA LYS A 9 -23.31 7.51 -8.49
C LYS A 9 -22.57 6.20 -8.75
N ALA A 10 -23.25 5.05 -8.63
CA ALA A 10 -22.64 3.74 -8.87
C ALA A 10 -22.19 3.57 -10.34
N GLN A 11 -22.97 4.11 -11.28
CA GLN A 11 -22.62 4.11 -12.71
C GLN A 11 -21.35 4.90 -13.00
N TYR A 12 -21.21 6.11 -12.43
CA TYR A 12 -19.99 6.91 -12.57
C TYR A 12 -18.78 6.26 -11.90
N GLU A 13 -18.95 5.70 -10.69
CA GLU A 13 -17.87 4.97 -10.01
C GLU A 13 -17.41 3.75 -10.81
N LYS A 14 -18.31 3.08 -11.53
CA LYS A 14 -17.96 1.98 -12.45
C LYS A 14 -17.16 2.49 -13.64
N GLN A 15 -17.56 3.60 -14.26
CA GLN A 15 -16.81 4.18 -15.39
C GLN A 15 -15.42 4.66 -14.98
N LEU A 16 -15.30 5.32 -13.83
CA LEU A 16 -14.00 5.72 -13.28
C LEU A 16 -13.07 4.52 -13.07
N LYS A 17 -13.57 3.39 -12.57
CA LYS A 17 -12.79 2.15 -12.44
C LYS A 17 -12.36 1.58 -13.80
N ILE A 18 -13.27 1.58 -14.79
CA ILE A 18 -12.96 1.12 -16.16
C ILE A 18 -11.85 1.98 -16.78
N TRP A 19 -11.89 3.30 -16.58
CA TRP A 19 -10.86 4.23 -17.02
C TRP A 19 -9.56 4.17 -16.18
N GLY A 20 -9.50 3.32 -15.16
CA GLY A 20 -8.30 3.14 -14.34
C GLY A 20 -8.11 4.21 -13.25
N PHE A 21 -9.10 5.06 -12.99
CA PHE A 21 -9.05 5.99 -11.86
C PHE A 21 -9.23 5.23 -10.55
N THR A 22 -8.26 5.39 -9.67
CA THR A 22 -8.28 4.81 -8.33
C THR A 22 -8.30 5.92 -7.31
N LYS A 23 -9.03 5.73 -6.20
CA LYS A 23 -9.01 6.70 -5.10
C LYS A 23 -7.60 6.87 -4.55
N TYR A 24 -7.30 8.10 -4.13
CA TYR A 24 -6.07 8.38 -3.39
C TYR A 24 -5.99 7.52 -2.14
N ARG A 25 -4.77 7.08 -1.82
CA ARG A 25 -4.48 6.33 -0.60
C ARG A 25 -4.27 7.31 0.54
N SER A 26 -4.84 6.99 1.70
CA SER A 26 -4.76 7.84 2.87
C SER A 26 -3.34 7.84 3.46
N LYS A 27 -3.03 8.85 4.27
CA LYS A 27 -1.79 8.89 5.06
C LYS A 27 -1.61 7.60 5.88
N ARG A 28 -2.68 7.18 6.54
CA ARG A 28 -2.73 5.96 7.36
C ARG A 28 -2.40 4.70 6.58
N ASP A 29 -2.89 4.58 5.34
CA ASP A 29 -2.53 3.43 4.48
C ASP A 29 -1.03 3.37 4.25
N TRP A 30 -0.39 4.51 3.98
CA TRP A 30 1.05 4.58 3.76
C TRP A 30 1.87 4.37 5.03
N GLU A 31 1.39 4.82 6.18
CA GLU A 31 2.01 4.54 7.49
C GLU A 31 2.01 3.03 7.78
N ILE A 32 0.87 2.36 7.56
CA ILE A 32 0.74 0.90 7.70
C ILE A 32 1.70 0.18 6.74
N MET A 33 1.74 0.59 5.47
CA MET A 33 2.62 0.00 4.47
C MET A 33 4.09 0.22 4.81
N ASN A 34 4.47 1.41 5.26
CA ASN A 34 5.84 1.72 5.67
C ASN A 34 6.27 0.83 6.85
N ARG A 35 5.43 0.69 7.89
CA ARG A 35 5.68 -0.21 9.02
C ARG A 35 5.95 -1.66 8.56
N LYS A 36 5.15 -2.18 7.62
CA LYS A 36 5.34 -3.54 7.08
C LYS A 36 6.61 -3.70 6.27
N ILE A 37 6.93 -2.74 5.42
CA ILE A 37 8.16 -2.76 4.61
C ILE A 37 9.39 -2.72 5.53
N GLN A 38 9.38 -1.87 6.56
CA GLN A 38 10.48 -1.79 7.52
C GLN A 38 10.64 -3.10 8.32
N LEU A 39 9.53 -3.72 8.75
CA LEU A 39 9.57 -5.01 9.44
C LEU A 39 10.16 -6.12 8.53
N ARG A 40 9.79 -6.16 7.26
CA ARG A 40 10.36 -7.11 6.28
C ARG A 40 11.84 -6.86 6.02
N LYS A 41 12.24 -5.59 5.87
CA LYS A 41 13.65 -5.20 5.71
C LYS A 41 14.50 -5.67 6.88
N ARG A 42 14.03 -5.49 8.13
CA ARG A 42 14.72 -5.95 9.35
C ARG A 42 14.84 -7.47 9.44
N THR A 43 13.89 -8.21 8.85
CA THR A 43 13.92 -9.67 8.80
C THR A 43 14.65 -10.21 7.57
N GLY A 44 15.35 -9.35 6.80
CA GLY A 44 16.13 -9.75 5.63
C GLY A 44 15.29 -10.14 4.43
N LYS A 45 14.03 -9.70 4.34
CA LYS A 45 13.12 -10.03 3.24
C LYS A 45 12.91 -8.85 2.31
N ASP A 46 13.20 -9.06 1.03
CA ASP A 46 12.80 -8.13 -0.02
C ASP A 46 11.29 -8.07 -0.18
N SER A 47 10.81 -6.92 -0.66
CA SER A 47 9.39 -6.56 -0.66
C SER A 47 8.98 -5.91 -1.99
N ASP A 48 8.36 -6.70 -2.86
CA ASP A 48 7.59 -6.19 -3.98
C ASP A 48 6.22 -5.73 -3.49
N VAL A 49 5.91 -4.46 -3.72
CA VAL A 49 4.62 -3.87 -3.34
C VAL A 49 3.75 -3.70 -4.57
N TYR A 50 2.64 -4.42 -4.59
CA TYR A 50 1.61 -4.29 -5.61
C TYR A 50 0.50 -3.39 -5.10
N MET A 51 0.06 -2.46 -5.95
CA MET A 51 -1.09 -1.60 -5.69
C MET A 51 -2.12 -1.85 -6.79
N ASN A 52 -3.29 -2.34 -6.41
CA ASN A 52 -4.38 -2.73 -7.31
C ASN A 52 -3.92 -3.71 -8.40
N GLY A 53 -3.07 -4.67 -8.03
CA GLY A 53 -2.52 -5.69 -8.93
C GLY A 53 -1.31 -5.24 -9.75
N GLN A 54 -0.93 -3.96 -9.73
CA GLN A 54 0.23 -3.45 -10.45
C GLN A 54 1.45 -3.32 -9.54
N LEU A 55 2.61 -3.81 -9.98
CA LEU A 55 3.87 -3.66 -9.27
C LEU A 55 4.23 -2.18 -9.17
N MET A 56 4.51 -1.69 -7.96
CA MET A 56 5.01 -0.34 -7.76
C MET A 56 6.50 -0.27 -8.03
N PRO A 57 6.97 0.66 -8.90
CA PRO A 57 8.39 0.94 -9.03
C PRO A 57 8.99 1.39 -7.70
N ALA A 58 10.20 0.91 -7.39
CA ALA A 58 10.88 1.18 -6.12
C ALA A 58 11.00 2.67 -5.78
N GLY A 59 11.37 3.51 -6.76
CA GLY A 59 11.49 4.96 -6.55
C GLY A 59 10.15 5.63 -6.20
N LYS A 60 9.05 5.18 -6.80
CA LYS A 60 7.69 5.66 -6.48
C LYS A 60 7.26 5.22 -5.09
N LEU A 61 7.59 3.98 -4.71
CA LEU A 61 7.33 3.44 -3.38
C LEU A 61 8.09 4.24 -2.32
N GLN A 62 9.39 4.43 -2.51
CA GLN A 62 10.26 5.19 -1.61
C GLN A 62 9.77 6.64 -1.43
N LYS A 63 9.38 7.32 -2.52
CA LYS A 63 8.83 8.68 -2.46
C LYS A 63 7.53 8.75 -1.65
N LYS A 64 6.68 7.72 -1.72
CA LYS A 64 5.42 7.70 -0.97
C LYS A 64 5.61 7.35 0.50
N THR A 65 6.53 6.44 0.82
CA THR A 65 6.84 6.07 2.21
C THR A 65 7.63 7.16 2.94
N SER A 66 8.58 7.83 2.26
CA SER A 66 9.38 8.91 2.88
C SER A 66 8.54 10.11 3.31
N ARG A 67 7.46 10.41 2.59
CA ARG A 67 6.53 11.50 2.89
C ARG A 67 5.73 11.34 4.18
N GLN A 68 5.66 10.14 4.76
CA GLN A 68 4.83 9.89 5.94
C GLN A 68 5.45 10.41 7.24
N GLY A 69 6.69 10.89 7.19
CA GLY A 69 7.45 11.36 8.34
C GLY A 69 8.51 10.36 8.76
N TYR A 70 9.56 10.89 9.40
CA TYR A 70 10.60 10.10 10.01
C TYR A 70 10.03 9.45 11.28
N MET A 71 10.18 8.13 11.42
CA MET A 71 9.93 7.42 12.67
C MET A 71 11.26 7.05 13.30
N THR A 72 11.39 7.33 14.60
CA THR A 72 12.60 7.03 15.35
C THR A 72 12.77 5.52 15.53
N THR A 73 14.01 5.07 15.76
CA THR A 73 14.30 3.65 16.00
C THR A 73 13.50 3.08 17.18
N VAL A 74 13.29 3.89 18.22
CA VAL A 74 12.53 3.51 19.43
C VAL A 74 11.05 3.31 19.11
N GLU A 75 10.42 4.25 18.38
CA GLU A 75 9.02 4.10 17.95
C GLU A 75 8.85 2.87 17.05
N GLN A 76 9.77 2.68 16.11
CA GLN A 76 9.73 1.52 15.23
C GLN A 76 9.96 0.20 15.99
N ALA A 77 10.74 0.19 17.07
CA ALA A 77 10.91 -0.99 17.93
C ALA A 77 9.61 -1.28 18.70
N ARG A 78 8.99 -0.26 19.31
CA ARG A 78 7.70 -0.41 20.00
C ARG A 78 6.63 -0.98 19.07
N LEU A 79 6.51 -0.43 17.87
CA LEU A 79 5.58 -0.90 16.83
C LEU A 79 5.95 -2.29 16.27
N ALA A 80 7.17 -2.78 16.44
CA ALA A 80 7.54 -4.12 15.99
C ALA A 80 6.96 -5.21 16.92
N PHE A 81 6.79 -4.91 18.20
CA PHE A 81 6.19 -5.82 19.19
C PHE A 81 4.66 -5.82 19.16
N GLU A 82 4.05 -4.75 18.65
CA GLU A 82 2.60 -4.70 18.43
C GLU A 82 2.20 -5.58 17.24
N ALA A 83 1.00 -6.16 17.28
CA ALA A 83 0.43 -6.91 16.15
C ALA A 83 0.43 -6.03 14.87
N PRO A 84 0.95 -6.53 13.73
CA PRO A 84 0.95 -5.76 12.50
C PRO A 84 -0.48 -5.44 12.06
N PRO A 85 -0.80 -4.18 11.75
CA PRO A 85 -2.14 -3.81 11.27
C PRO A 85 -2.47 -4.56 9.97
N GLN A 86 -3.76 -4.75 9.70
CA GLN A 86 -4.21 -5.41 8.47
C GLN A 86 -3.71 -4.65 7.24
N THR A 87 -3.30 -5.37 6.19
CA THR A 87 -2.87 -4.74 4.94
C THR A 87 -4.05 -3.96 4.34
N PRO A 88 -3.89 -2.66 3.99
CA PRO A 88 -5.01 -1.91 3.46
C PRO A 88 -5.50 -2.51 2.13
N PRO A 89 -6.82 -2.47 1.84
CA PRO A 89 -7.38 -3.09 0.66
C PRO A 89 -6.73 -2.61 -0.64
N GLY A 90 -6.38 -3.56 -1.52
CA GLY A 90 -5.71 -3.29 -2.78
C GLY A 90 -4.19 -3.15 -2.69
N PHE A 91 -3.58 -3.30 -1.51
CA PHE A 91 -2.14 -3.55 -1.40
C PHE A 91 -1.85 -5.04 -1.26
N ASN A 92 -0.77 -5.49 -1.89
CA ASN A 92 -0.23 -6.83 -1.71
C ASN A 92 1.31 -6.73 -1.61
N ILE A 93 1.90 -7.35 -0.60
CA ILE A 93 3.36 -7.37 -0.41
C ILE A 93 3.84 -8.80 -0.63
N ARG A 94 4.67 -8.99 -1.64
CA ARG A 94 5.25 -10.28 -2.02
C ARG A 94 6.75 -10.24 -1.82
N THR A 95 7.33 -11.39 -1.51
CA THR A 95 8.77 -11.55 -1.63
C THR A 95 9.03 -11.88 -3.10
N PRO A 96 9.88 -11.10 -3.80
CA PRO A 96 10.21 -11.40 -5.19
C PRO A 96 10.78 -12.82 -5.26
N LEU A 97 10.36 -13.58 -6.28
CA LEU A 97 11.04 -14.84 -6.58
C LEU A 97 12.46 -14.47 -7.04
N ALA A 98 13.47 -15.17 -6.53
CA ALA A 98 14.84 -14.98 -7.00
C ALA A 98 14.81 -15.10 -8.53
N GLN A 99 15.17 -14.02 -9.23
CA GLN A 99 15.32 -14.11 -10.68
C GLN A 99 16.48 -15.07 -10.92
N PRO A 100 16.28 -16.15 -11.70
CA PRO A 100 17.40 -17.01 -12.06
C PRO A 100 18.43 -16.16 -12.80
N PHE A 101 19.66 -16.14 -12.27
CA PHE A 101 20.79 -15.55 -12.97
C PHE A 101 21.07 -16.42 -14.20
N PHE A 102 20.92 -15.84 -15.39
CA PHE A 102 21.37 -16.45 -16.65
C PHE A 102 22.69 -15.79 -17.06
#